data_AF-A0A2V8PNU0-F1
#
_entry.id   AF-A0A2V8PNU0-F1
#
_cell.length_a   1.000
_cell.length_b   1.000
_cell.length_c   1.000
_cell.angle_alpha   90.00
_cell.angle_beta   90.00
_cell.angle_gamma   90.00
#
_symmetry.space_group_name_H-M   'P 1'
#
loop_
_entity.id
_entity.type
_entity.pdbx_description
1 polymer ?
#
loop_
_entity_poly.entity_id
_entity_poly.type
_entity_poly.pdbx_seq_one_letter_code
_entity_poly.pdbx_strand_id
1 'polypeptide(L)'
;MLPSGSVLVAGGQGGAATPNLASAEIFNPGTDSNPSFSSTGSLVTARRSHATVLLPDGTVFVVGGNGNSGPLSSAEIYYPF
;
A
#
# COMPACT_ATOMS: atom_id res chain seq x y z
N MET A 1 -8.84 4.34 4.85
CA MET A 1 -9.98 3.44 4.58
C MET A 1 -10.60 3.89 3.28
N LEU A 2 -10.88 2.96 2.37
CA LEU A 2 -11.55 3.22 1.08
C LEU A 2 -13.05 3.46 1.30
N PRO A 3 -13.77 4.07 0.34
CA PRO A 3 -15.21 4.33 0.48
C PRO A 3 -16.05 3.08 0.74
N SER A 4 -15.55 1.89 0.36
CA SER A 4 -16.17 0.58 0.62
C SER A 4 -16.05 0.10 2.08
N GLY A 5 -15.27 0.78 2.93
CA GLY A 5 -14.88 0.29 4.25
C GLY A 5 -13.66 -0.64 4.24
N SER A 6 -13.16 -1.04 3.06
CA SER A 6 -11.92 -1.80 2.90
C SER A 6 -10.69 -0.93 3.17
N VAL A 7 -9.54 -1.55 3.45
CA VAL A 7 -8.27 -0.86 3.71
C VAL A 7 -7.22 -1.35 2.70
N LEU A 8 -6.58 -0.42 2.01
CA LEU A 8 -5.37 -0.73 1.24
C LEU A 8 -4.19 -0.88 2.20
N VAL A 9 -3.51 -2.01 2.11
CA VAL A 9 -2.20 -2.25 2.73
C VAL A 9 -1.18 -2.30 1.60
N ALA A 10 -0.22 -1.38 1.57
CA ALA A 10 0.74 -1.27 0.48
C ALA A 10 2.17 -1.09 0.98
N GLY A 11 3.11 -1.76 0.34
CA GLY A 11 4.53 -1.70 0.67
C GLY A 11 4.87 -2.29 2.04
N GLY A 12 5.94 -1.78 2.65
CA GLY A 12 6.43 -2.23 3.95
C GLY A 12 7.81 -2.89 3.91
N GLN A 13 8.30 -3.32 5.07
CA GLN A 13 9.58 -4.01 5.21
C GLN A 13 9.34 -5.51 5.07
N GLY A 14 9.99 -6.17 4.11
CA GLY A 14 9.81 -7.60 3.88
C GLY A 14 10.38 -8.51 4.98
N GLY A 15 11.18 -7.96 5.91
CA GLY A 15 11.97 -8.70 6.90
C GLY A 15 13.40 -8.16 7.05
N ALA A 16 14.23 -8.82 7.90
CA ALA A 16 15.58 -8.34 8.22
C ALA A 16 16.59 -8.51 7.07
N ALA A 17 16.38 -9.50 6.19
CA ALA A 17 17.26 -9.83 5.07
C ALA A 17 16.54 -9.81 3.71
N THR A 18 15.32 -9.26 3.68
CA THR A 18 14.45 -9.24 2.50
C THR A 18 14.22 -7.80 2.06
N PRO A 19 14.16 -7.55 0.74
CA PRO A 19 13.85 -6.24 0.22
C PRO A 19 12.55 -5.66 0.79
N ASN A 20 12.41 -4.34 0.74
CA ASN A 20 11.11 -3.70 0.94
C ASN A 20 10.10 -4.28 -0.04
N LEU A 21 8.83 -4.26 0.36
CA LEU A 21 7.74 -4.79 -0.43
C LEU A 21 7.24 -3.71 -1.40
N ALA A 22 6.90 -4.16 -2.61
CA ALA A 22 6.06 -3.42 -3.55
C ALA A 22 4.64 -3.98 -3.60
N SER A 23 4.39 -5.13 -2.98
CA SER A 23 3.07 -5.75 -2.95
C SER A 23 2.05 -4.87 -2.24
N ALA A 24 0.80 -5.01 -2.64
CA ALA A 24 -0.32 -4.47 -1.92
C ALA A 24 -1.47 -5.47 -1.85
N GLU A 25 -2.28 -5.30 -0.81
CA GLU A 25 -3.40 -6.15 -0.44
C GLU A 25 -4.57 -5.26 -0.06
N ILE A 26 -5.79 -5.71 -0.38
CA ILE A 26 -7.00 -5.11 0.15
C ILE A 26 -7.43 -5.93 1.35
N PHE A 27 -7.42 -5.29 2.51
CA PHE A 27 -8.03 -5.82 3.72
C PHE A 27 -9.52 -5.47 3.73
N ASN A 28 -10.36 -6.49 3.67
CA ASN A 28 -11.79 -6.36 3.90
C ASN A 28 -12.07 -6.76 5.34
N PRO A 29 -12.41 -5.81 6.24
CA PRO A 29 -12.70 -6.14 7.63
C PRO A 29 -13.93 -7.05 7.78
N GLY A 30 -14.80 -7.08 6.76
CA GLY A 30 -16.06 -7.84 6.80
C GLY A 30 -17.02 -7.31 7.85
N THR A 31 -18.06 -8.07 8.15
CA THR A 31 -18.70 -8.01 9.47
C THR A 31 -17.78 -8.71 10.46
N ASP A 32 -17.68 -8.22 11.70
CA ASP A 32 -16.74 -8.55 12.82
C ASP A 32 -16.20 -9.99 12.98
N SER A 33 -16.70 -10.98 12.25
CA SER A 33 -16.35 -12.39 12.35
C SER A 33 -15.68 -13.01 11.11
N ASN A 34 -15.45 -12.28 10.01
CA ASN A 34 -14.77 -12.84 8.84
C ASN A 34 -13.91 -11.81 8.06
N PRO A 35 -12.81 -11.33 8.64
CA PRO A 35 -11.85 -10.50 7.92
C PRO A 35 -11.13 -11.31 6.83
N SER A 36 -10.85 -10.67 5.69
CA SER A 36 -10.10 -11.30 4.59
C SER A 36 -9.11 -10.34 3.93
N PHE A 37 -8.08 -10.91 3.34
CA PHE A 37 -7.14 -10.21 2.48
C PHE A 37 -7.27 -10.73 1.05
N SER A 38 -7.26 -9.82 0.09
CA SER A 38 -7.19 -10.15 -1.34
C SER A 38 -6.00 -9.42 -1.97
N SER A 39 -5.25 -10.10 -2.83
CA SER A 39 -4.20 -9.45 -3.61
C SER A 39 -4.79 -8.40 -4.54
N THR A 40 -4.00 -7.36 -4.81
CA THR A 40 -4.30 -6.31 -5.79
C THR A 40 -3.02 -5.96 -6.55
N GLY A 41 -2.99 -4.87 -7.31
CA GLY A 41 -1.81 -4.40 -8.01
C GLY A 41 -0.63 -4.12 -7.07
N SER A 42 0.56 -3.97 -7.62
CA SER A 42 1.76 -3.60 -6.84
C SER A 42 2.10 -2.14 -7.04
N LEU A 43 2.79 -1.55 -6.07
CA LEU A 43 3.53 -0.30 -6.26
C LEU A 43 4.59 -0.49 -7.36
N VAL A 44 4.86 0.57 -8.11
CA VAL A 44 5.97 0.63 -9.06
C VAL A 44 7.29 0.56 -8.32
N THR A 45 7.38 1.19 -7.14
CA THR A 45 8.60 1.20 -6.32
C THR A 45 8.33 0.60 -4.95
N ALA A 46 9.09 -0.45 -4.60
CA ALA A 46 9.11 -1.00 -3.25
C ALA A 46 9.50 0.05 -2.22
N ARG A 47 8.67 0.24 -1.19
CA ARG A 47 8.87 1.31 -0.21
C ARG A 47 8.30 0.98 1.16
N ARG A 48 8.96 1.46 2.21
CA ARG A 48 8.48 1.47 3.60
C ARG A 48 8.51 2.88 4.19
N SER A 49 7.84 3.09 5.31
CA SER A 49 7.79 4.39 6.00
C SER A 49 7.39 5.56 5.08
N HIS A 50 6.52 5.27 4.12
CA HIS A 50 5.97 6.24 3.18
C HIS A 50 4.63 6.78 3.71
N ALA A 51 4.15 7.89 3.14
CA ALA A 51 2.81 8.41 3.41
C ALA A 51 1.83 7.98 2.32
N THR A 52 0.57 7.77 2.69
CA THR A 52 -0.52 7.49 1.75
C THR A 52 -1.69 8.44 1.97
N VAL A 53 -2.31 8.90 0.88
CA VAL A 53 -3.50 9.75 0.89
C VAL A 53 -4.52 9.18 -0.09
N LEU A 54 -5.74 8.92 0.39
CA LEU A 54 -6.86 8.58 -0.49
C LEU A 54 -7.35 9.84 -1.21
N LEU A 55 -7.37 9.80 -2.54
CA LEU A 55 -7.86 10.90 -3.36
C LEU A 55 -9.38 10.80 -3.59
N PRO A 56 -10.05 11.90 -3.96
CA PRO A 56 -11.49 11.92 -4.17
C PRO A 56 -12.00 10.98 -5.29
N ASP A 57 -11.13 10.63 -6.23
CA ASP A 57 -11.43 9.71 -7.33
C ASP A 57 -11.25 8.22 -6.95
N GLY A 58 -10.89 7.94 -5.70
CA GLY A 58 -10.68 6.58 -5.19
C GLY A 58 -9.27 6.02 -5.42
N THR A 59 -8.38 6.76 -6.09
CA THR A 59 -6.96 6.38 -6.20
C THR A 59 -6.19 6.73 -4.93
N VAL A 60 -5.01 6.16 -4.76
CA VAL A 60 -4.17 6.41 -3.57
C VAL A 60 -2.86 7.08 -3.98
N PHE A 61 -2.61 8.27 -3.46
CA PHE A 61 -1.34 8.96 -3.63
C PHE A 61 -0.33 8.48 -2.59
N VAL A 62 0.80 7.95 -3.07
CA VAL A 62 1.85 7.34 -2.26
C VAL A 62 3.12 8.17 -2.38
N VAL A 63 3.62 8.71 -1.28
CA VAL A 63 4.69 9.72 -1.28
C VAL A 63 5.89 9.29 -0.45
N GLY A 64 7.08 9.38 -1.05
CA GLY A 64 8.37 9.25 -0.38
C GLY A 64 8.56 7.89 0.30
N GLY A 65 9.15 7.92 1.49
CA GLY A 65 9.57 6.75 2.25
C GLY A 65 10.98 6.30 1.89
N ASN A 66 11.30 5.05 2.24
CA ASN A 66 12.59 4.43 1.97
C ASN A 66 12.41 3.23 1.05
N GLY A 67 13.17 3.21 -0.05
CA GLY A 67 13.37 2.04 -0.90
C GLY A 67 14.54 1.19 -0.41
N ASN A 68 14.96 0.23 -1.23
CA ASN A 68 16.07 -0.66 -0.89
C ASN A 68 17.43 0.06 -0.84
N SER A 69 17.56 1.15 -1.59
CA SER A 69 18.80 1.92 -1.72
C SER A 69 18.80 3.22 -0.91
N GLY A 70 17.79 3.45 -0.05
CA GLY A 70 17.67 4.63 0.79
C GLY A 70 16.40 5.46 0.55
N PRO A 71 16.41 6.75 0.94
CA PRO A 71 15.24 7.63 0.84
C PRO A 71 14.77 7.83 -0.60
N LEU A 72 13.45 7.91 -0.79
CA LEU A 72 12.82 8.14 -2.08
C LEU A 72 12.34 9.59 -2.20
N SER A 73 12.72 10.27 -3.29
CA SER A 73 12.14 11.56 -3.70
C SER A 73 10.92 11.39 -4.62
N SER A 74 10.58 10.15 -4.98
CA SER A 74 9.49 9.81 -5.89
C SER A 74 8.15 9.63 -5.17
N ALA A 75 7.07 9.95 -5.88
CA ALA A 75 5.70 9.60 -5.53
C ALA A 75 5.05 8.80 -6.67
N GLU A 76 3.96 8.11 -6.37
CA GLU A 76 3.16 7.37 -7.35
C GLU A 76 1.67 7.44 -7.02
N ILE A 77 0.84 7.30 -8.05
CA ILE A 77 -0.60 7.09 -7.91
C ILE A 77 -0.85 5.59 -8.05
N TYR A 78 -1.48 5.02 -7.03
CA TYR A 78 -1.89 3.63 -7.00
C TYR A 78 -3.37 3.50 -7.35
N TYR A 79 -3.67 2.58 -8.25
CA TYR A 79 -5.01 2.29 -8.77
C TYR A 79 -5.51 0.97 -8.18
N PRO A 80 -6.33 1.00 -7.11
CA PRO A 80 -6.75 -0.22 -6.42
C PRO A 80 -7.81 -1.05 -7.15
N PHE A 81 -8.47 -0.50 -8.19
CA PHE A 81 -9.56 -1.11 -8.95
C PHE A 81 -9.55 -0.66 -10.42
#